data_AF-A0A941UMW0-F1
#
_entry.id   AF-A0A941UMW0-F1
#
_cell.length_a   1.000
_cell.length_b   1.000
_cell.length_c   1.000
_cell.angle_alpha   90.00
_cell.angle_beta   90.00
_cell.angle_gamma   90.00
#
_symmetry.space_group_name_H-M   'P 1'
#
loop_
_entity.id
_entity.type
_entity.pdbx_description
1 polymer ?
#
loop_
_entity_poly.entity_id
_entity_poly.type
_entity_poly.pdbx_seq_one_letter_code
_entity_poly.pdbx_strand_id
1 'polypeptide(L)' 'MIRIFDTTLRDGEQSPGASMNVHEKLTVAKQLVKLGVDVIEAGFAYSSPGDFEAIKTIGGEVEGP' A
#
# COMPACT_ATOMS: atom_id res chain seq x y z
N MET A 1 4.82 -16.47 17.29
CA MET A 1 5.00 -15.90 15.94
C MET A 1 4.39 -14.50 15.96
N ILE A 2 5.14 -13.48 15.54
CA ILE A 2 4.66 -12.11 15.43
C ILE A 2 4.31 -11.88 13.95
N ARG A 3 3.22 -11.15 13.69
CA ARG A 3 2.85 -10.69 12.34
C ARG A 3 3.00 -9.18 12.25
N ILE A 4 3.46 -8.69 11.12
CA ILE A 4 3.65 -7.28 10.79
C ILE A 4 2.54 -6.83 9.85
N PHE A 5 1.73 -5.89 10.35
CA PHE A 5 0.71 -5.19 9.57
C PHE A 5 1.24 -3.79 9.27
N ASP A 6 1.56 -3.52 8.00
CA ASP A 6 2.12 -2.25 7.56
C ASP A 6 1.02 -1.34 7.01
N THR A 7 0.99 -0.10 7.52
CA THR A 7 0.00 0.92 7.13
C THR A 7 0.60 2.09 6.35
N THR A 8 1.81 1.95 5.81
CA THR A 8 2.53 3.03 5.10
C THR A 8 1.71 3.60 3.95
N LEU A 9 1.00 2.75 3.20
CA LEU A 9 0.23 3.13 2.01
C LEU A 9 -1.16 3.74 2.31
N ARG A 10 -1.59 3.73 3.57
CA ARG A 10 -2.85 4.32 4.02
C ARG A 10 -2.60 5.41 5.03
N ASP A 11 -2.06 5.07 6.19
CA ASP A 11 -1.90 5.98 7.31
C ASP A 11 -0.65 6.86 7.13
N GLY A 12 0.43 6.26 6.62
CA GLY A 12 1.65 7.00 6.28
C GLY A 12 1.40 8.09 5.24
N GLU A 13 0.67 7.76 4.17
CA GLU A 13 0.31 8.70 3.10
C GLU A 13 -0.50 9.91 3.56
N GLN A 14 -1.30 9.78 4.63
CA GLN A 14 -2.12 10.88 5.17
C GLN A 14 -1.28 11.99 5.82
N SER A 15 0.02 11.77 6.00
CA SER A 15 0.94 12.79 6.51
C SER A 15 1.11 13.94 5.49
N PRO A 16 1.20 15.20 5.96
CA PRO A 16 1.44 16.34 5.07
C PRO A 16 2.70 16.16 4.21
N GLY A 17 2.54 16.25 2.89
CA GLY A 17 3.65 16.09 1.93
C GLY A 17 4.03 14.64 1.60
N ALA A 18 3.29 13.65 2.12
CA ALA A 18 3.52 12.22 1.85
C ALA A 18 2.52 11.61 0.86
N SER A 19 1.69 12.43 0.19
CA SER A 19 0.72 11.95 -0.79
C SER A 19 1.40 11.21 -1.93
N MET A 20 0.86 10.06 -2.31
CA MET A 20 1.43 9.19 -3.33
C MET A 20 0.44 9.00 -4.49
N ASN A 21 0.96 8.98 -5.71
CA ASN A 21 0.19 8.52 -6.85
C ASN A 21 0.20 6.97 -6.92
N VAL A 22 -0.62 6.40 -7.81
CA VAL A 22 -0.76 4.94 -8.00
C VAL A 22 0.58 4.24 -8.21
N HIS A 23 1.48 4.83 -9.01
CA HIS A 23 2.78 4.23 -9.32
C HIS A 23 3.74 4.26 -8.14
N GLU A 24 3.74 5.35 -7.37
CA GLU A 24 4.52 5.47 -6.13
C GLU A 24 4.04 4.45 -5.09
N LYS A 25 2.70 4.33 -4.90
CA LYS A 25 2.12 3.31 -4.01
C LYS A 25 2.52 1.89 -4.40
N LEU A 26 2.43 1.56 -5.69
CA LEU A 26 2.85 0.25 -6.21
C LEU A 26 4.35 -0.01 -5.97
N THR A 27 5.18 1.01 -6.14
CA THR A 27 6.63 0.91 -5.91
C THR A 27 6.92 0.59 -4.45
N VAL A 28 6.27 1.31 -3.52
CA VAL A 28 6.39 1.07 -2.07
C VAL A 28 5.83 -0.31 -1.69
N ALA A 29 4.67 -0.71 -2.22
CA ALA A 29 4.08 -2.04 -1.97
C ALA A 29 5.05 -3.18 -2.34
N LYS A 30 5.74 -3.07 -3.48
CA LYS A 30 6.77 -4.03 -3.92
C LYS A 30 7.97 -4.07 -2.97
N GLN A 31 8.32 -2.96 -2.31
CA GLN A 31 9.38 -2.97 -1.28
C GLN A 31 8.90 -3.57 0.04
N LEU A 32 7.66 -3.31 0.45
CA LEU A 32 7.08 -3.89 1.67
C LEU A 32 7.01 -5.42 1.59
N VAL A 33 6.65 -5.98 0.43
CA VAL A 33 6.73 -7.43 0.22
C VAL A 33 8.16 -7.96 0.31
N LYS A 34 9.13 -7.28 -0.31
CA LYS A 34 10.55 -7.67 -0.19
C LYS A 34 11.07 -7.59 1.25
N LEU A 35 10.55 -6.66 2.04
CA LEU A 35 10.84 -6.53 3.46
C LEU A 35 10.24 -7.70 4.28
N GLY A 36 9.23 -8.37 3.74
CA GLY A 36 8.59 -9.54 4.36
C GLY A 36 7.49 -9.17 5.36
N VAL A 37 6.75 -8.07 5.11
CA VAL A 37 5.57 -7.76 5.93
C VAL A 37 4.44 -8.75 5.63
N ASP A 38 3.68 -9.14 6.66
CA ASP A 38 2.60 -10.13 6.51
C ASP A 38 1.35 -9.54 5.84
N VAL A 39 1.06 -8.26 6.08
CA VAL A 39 -0.13 -7.57 5.56
C VAL A 39 0.21 -6.13 5.22
N ILE A 40 -0.31 -5.65 4.09
CA ILE A 40 -0.20 -4.26 3.64
C ILE A 40 -1.59 -3.64 3.59
N GLU A 41 -1.82 -2.55 4.33
CA GLU A 41 -3.00 -1.72 4.19
C GLU A 41 -2.80 -0.76 3.00
N ALA A 42 -3.24 -1.18 1.81
CA ALA A 42 -2.92 -0.52 0.53
C ALA A 42 -3.60 0.84 0.28
N GLY A 43 -4.49 1.30 1.19
CA GLY A 43 -5.21 2.56 1.08
C GLY A 43 -6.65 2.45 1.58
N PHE A 44 -7.50 3.42 1.22
CA PHE A 44 -8.93 3.38 1.53
C PHE A 44 -9.76 3.49 0.25
N ALA A 45 -10.29 2.37 -0.25
CA ALA A 45 -10.91 2.31 -1.59
C ALA A 45 -12.05 3.30 -1.84
N TYR A 46 -12.71 3.79 -0.79
CA TYR A 46 -13.81 4.74 -0.89
C TYR A 46 -13.37 6.21 -0.94
N SER A 47 -12.13 6.55 -0.56
CA SER A 47 -11.70 7.96 -0.49
C SER A 47 -11.61 8.64 -1.85
N SER A 48 -11.14 7.92 -2.87
CA SER A 48 -11.00 8.48 -4.22
C SER A 48 -10.93 7.40 -5.31
N PRO A 49 -11.21 7.75 -6.59
CA PRO A 49 -10.94 6.87 -7.71
C PRO A 49 -9.47 6.42 -7.80
N GLY A 50 -8.53 7.30 -7.42
CA GLY A 50 -7.09 6.98 -7.42
C GLY A 50 -6.71 5.96 -6.34
N ASP A 51 -7.32 6.04 -5.16
CA ASP A 51 -7.13 5.02 -4.11
C ASP A 51 -7.72 3.67 -4.52
N PHE A 52 -8.89 3.68 -5.14
CA PHE A 52 -9.49 2.47 -5.68
C PHE A 52 -8.58 1.81 -6.74
N GLU A 53 -8.06 2.61 -7.67
CA GLU A 53 -7.13 2.13 -8.71
C GLU A 53 -5.82 1.59 -8.10
N ALA A 54 -5.26 2.29 -7.11
CA ALA A 54 -4.06 1.85 -6.42
C ALA A 54 -4.25 0.49 -5.73
N ILE A 55 -5.33 0.32 -4.97
CA ILE A 55 -5.64 -0.94 -4.29
C ILE A 55 -5.85 -2.07 -5.30
N LYS A 56 -6.59 -1.81 -6.37
CA LYS A 56 -6.82 -2.80 -7.44
C LYS A 56 -5.51 -3.21 -8.11
N THR A 57 -4.63 -2.25 -8.40
CA THR A 57 -3.33 -2.49 -9.06
C THR A 57 -2.41 -3.29 -8.15
N ILE A 58 -2.26 -2.86 -6.89
CA ILE A 58 -1.43 -3.56 -5.91
C ILE A 58 -1.93 -4.99 -5.72
N GLY A 59 -3.23 -5.21 -5.52
CA GLY A 59 -3.80 -6.53 -5.35
C GLY A 59 -3.67 -7.46 -6.57
N GLY A 60 -3.41 -6.92 -7.76
CA GLY A 60 -3.17 -7.70 -8.98
C GLY A 60 -1.69 -7.92 -9.32
N GLU A 61 -0.78 -7.12 -8.77
CA GLU A 61 0.66 -7.15 -9.11
C GLU A 61 1.57 -7.61 -7.96
N VAL A 62 1.05 -7.65 -6.74
CA VAL A 62 1.84 -7.90 -5.53
C VAL A 62 1.30 -9.14 -4.83
N GLU A 63 2.15 -10.16 -4.70
CA GLU A 63 1.88 -11.35 -3.90
C GLU A 63 2.73 -11.31 -2.63
N GLY A 64 2.10 -11.61 -1.50
CA GLY A 64 2.78 -11.73 -0.20
C GLY A 64 3.61 -13.02 -0.10
N PRO A 65 4.47 -13.12 0.92
CA PRO A 65 5.22 -14.35 1.22
C PRO A 65 4.34 -15.55 1.60
#